data_AF-A0A0L9V7J7-F1
#
_entry.id   AF-A0A0L9V7J7-F1
#
_cell.length_a   1.000
_cell.length_b   1.000
_cell.length_c   1.000
_cell.angle_alpha   90.00
_cell.angle_beta   90.00
_cell.angle_gamma   90.00
#
_symmetry.space_group_name_H-M   'P 1'
#
loop_
_entity.id
_entity.type
_entity.pdbx_description
1 polymer ?
#
loop_
_entity_poly.entity_id
_entity_poly.type
_entity_poly.pdbx_seq_one_letter_code
_entity_poly.pdbx_strand_id
1 'polypeptide(L)'
;MKEKEREEIEKWIEGDESGAEMLSRVSSVRPFVFPPPLHRVPLRVGNVLELVGPSPSAKTQILINAAITSVLPKPYGGLDHLVLFLDLDCRFDITRFSQLLIHRITQHGTDSYDQALYHLCMARFLYVRCYDSFEFLHTLRTLHCRLEKEKEVQGVGVHVLMIDSIGAFHWMDRASMFLSQRETSKKKLFLQTVSEAVVQNIKKLLQVHPMLIMATKSVIFGNRYSTASNEVKGNMEERCSKNMTRNHQNFQYREYMPSVWQMSILVQPIIKTPQPTCWNGYCQN
;
A
#
# COMPACT_ATOMS: atom_id res chain seq x y z
N MET A 1 -8.94 9.84 -58.43
CA MET A 1 -8.70 8.58 -57.69
C MET A 1 -7.62 8.74 -56.63
N LYS A 2 -6.47 9.36 -56.94
CA LYS A 2 -5.36 9.60 -56.00
C LYS A 2 -5.64 10.57 -54.83
N GLU A 3 -6.62 11.47 -54.98
CA GLU A 3 -6.97 12.44 -53.92
C GLU A 3 -7.66 11.78 -52.73
N LYS A 4 -8.60 10.85 -53.00
CA LYS A 4 -9.35 10.12 -51.96
C LYS A 4 -8.44 9.19 -51.14
N GLU A 5 -7.50 8.52 -51.78
CA GLU A 5 -6.51 7.69 -51.06
C GLU A 5 -5.60 8.55 -50.17
N ARG A 6 -5.28 9.78 -50.58
CA ARG A 6 -4.49 10.71 -49.77
C ARG A 6 -5.27 11.21 -48.55
N GLU A 7 -6.53 11.59 -48.72
CA GLU A 7 -7.41 12.00 -47.62
C GLU A 7 -7.66 10.86 -46.60
N GLU A 8 -7.77 9.61 -47.06
CA GLU A 8 -7.92 8.46 -46.15
C GLU A 8 -6.64 8.19 -45.35
N ILE A 9 -5.47 8.34 -45.96
CA ILE A 9 -4.18 8.20 -45.27
C ILE A 9 -3.96 9.35 -44.27
N GLU A 10 -4.33 10.57 -44.64
CA GLU A 10 -4.24 11.74 -43.74
C GLU A 10 -5.17 11.60 -42.54
N LYS A 11 -6.41 11.13 -42.74
CA LYS A 11 -7.33 10.77 -41.64
C LYS A 11 -6.83 9.63 -40.75
N TRP A 12 -6.02 8.72 -41.28
CA TRP A 12 -5.46 7.60 -40.52
C TRP A 12 -4.24 8.03 -39.69
N ILE A 13 -3.54 9.09 -40.12
CA ILE A 13 -2.40 9.70 -39.42
C ILE A 13 -2.84 10.78 -38.43
N GLU A 14 -4.03 11.34 -38.63
CA GLU A 14 -4.64 12.29 -37.70
C GLU A 14 -4.86 11.61 -36.34
N GLY A 15 -4.12 12.06 -35.33
CA GLY A 15 -4.18 11.48 -34.00
C GLY A 15 -5.54 11.74 -33.35
N ASP A 16 -6.13 10.71 -32.73
CA ASP A 16 -7.45 10.79 -32.08
C ASP A 16 -7.54 11.89 -31.00
N GLU A 17 -6.43 12.20 -30.33
CA GLU A 17 -6.33 13.29 -29.35
C GLU A 17 -4.93 13.88 -29.33
N SER A 18 -4.82 15.18 -29.01
CA SER A 18 -3.54 15.79 -28.71
C SER A 18 -3.04 15.38 -27.31
N GLY A 19 -1.73 15.39 -27.09
CA GLY A 19 -1.17 15.10 -25.75
C GLY A 19 -1.66 16.07 -24.66
N ALA A 20 -1.98 17.31 -25.02
CA ALA A 20 -2.54 18.29 -24.10
C ALA A 20 -3.99 17.93 -23.71
N GLU A 21 -4.81 17.51 -24.67
CA GLU A 21 -6.17 17.02 -24.41
C GLU A 21 -6.16 15.76 -23.55
N MET A 22 -5.28 14.80 -23.86
CA MET A 22 -5.07 13.60 -23.04
C MET A 22 -4.69 13.97 -21.59
N LEU A 23 -3.75 14.90 -21.39
CA LEU A 23 -3.34 15.34 -20.06
C LEU A 23 -4.45 16.08 -19.32
N SER A 24 -5.24 16.92 -20.01
CA SER A 24 -6.40 17.60 -19.41
C SER A 24 -7.47 16.61 -18.93
N ARG A 25 -7.73 15.56 -19.73
CA ARG A 25 -8.65 14.48 -19.40
C ARG A 25 -8.12 13.61 -18.25
N VAL A 26 -6.85 13.25 -18.28
CA VAL A 26 -6.23 12.42 -17.21
C VAL A 26 -6.16 13.17 -15.88
N SER A 27 -5.87 14.47 -15.90
CA SER A 27 -5.78 15.30 -14.69
C SER A 27 -7.15 15.58 -14.05
N SER A 28 -8.21 15.72 -14.85
CA SER A 28 -9.58 15.87 -14.37
C SER A 28 -10.16 14.55 -13.81
N VAL A 29 -9.84 13.42 -14.43
CA VAL A 29 -10.32 12.09 -13.99
C VAL A 29 -9.54 11.57 -12.77
N ARG A 30 -8.30 12.02 -12.55
CA ARG A 30 -7.40 11.49 -11.50
C ARG A 30 -6.64 12.62 -10.79
N PRO A 31 -7.27 13.33 -9.83
CA PRO A 31 -6.60 14.39 -9.09
C PRO A 31 -5.42 13.83 -8.27
N PHE A 32 -4.46 14.70 -7.92
CA PHE A 32 -3.38 14.39 -6.98
C PHE A 32 -3.92 14.51 -5.55
N VAL A 33 -3.69 13.50 -4.71
CA VAL A 33 -4.54 13.28 -3.52
C VAL A 33 -3.79 13.38 -2.19
N PHE A 34 -2.53 13.86 -2.07
CA PHE A 34 -1.82 13.71 -0.79
C PHE A 34 -1.09 14.93 -0.21
N PRO A 35 -1.27 15.19 1.11
CA PRO A 35 -0.48 16.16 1.85
C PRO A 35 0.95 15.66 2.11
N PRO A 36 1.83 16.50 2.69
CA PRO A 36 3.13 16.07 3.18
C PRO A 36 3.05 14.88 4.16
N PRO A 37 3.98 13.90 4.10
CA PRO A 37 5.21 13.86 3.28
C PRO A 37 5.03 13.34 1.85
N LEU A 38 3.87 12.77 1.51
CA LEU A 38 3.64 12.10 0.22
C LEU A 38 3.39 13.08 -0.96
N HIS A 39 3.23 14.38 -0.68
CA HIS A 39 3.10 15.46 -1.68
C HIS A 39 4.17 15.49 -2.78
N ARG A 40 5.36 14.89 -2.56
CA ARG A 40 6.44 14.83 -3.56
C ARG A 40 6.31 13.65 -4.52
N VAL A 41 5.42 12.72 -4.25
CA VAL A 41 5.16 11.56 -5.10
C VAL A 41 3.91 11.87 -5.93
N PRO A 42 3.95 11.72 -7.27
CA PRO A 42 2.78 11.96 -8.13
C PRO A 42 1.76 10.82 -7.98
N LEU A 43 1.14 10.72 -6.80
CA LEU A 43 0.13 9.73 -6.48
C LEU A 43 -1.20 10.15 -7.10
N ARG A 44 -1.76 9.22 -7.88
CA ARG A 44 -3.03 9.38 -8.57
C ARG A 44 -3.96 8.23 -8.21
N VAL A 45 -5.24 8.50 -8.39
CA VAL A 45 -6.28 7.48 -8.34
C VAL A 45 -5.96 6.34 -9.31
N GLY A 46 -6.12 5.09 -8.87
CA GLY A 46 -5.74 3.88 -9.60
C GLY A 46 -4.29 3.43 -9.38
N ASN A 47 -3.45 4.22 -8.70
CA ASN A 47 -2.10 3.78 -8.35
C ASN A 47 -2.13 2.87 -7.11
N VAL A 48 -1.18 1.95 -7.04
CA VAL A 48 -0.89 1.16 -5.83
C VAL A 48 0.45 1.62 -5.26
N LEU A 49 0.40 2.11 -4.03
CA LEU A 49 1.54 2.55 -3.25
C LEU A 49 1.87 1.51 -2.18
N GLU A 50 3.09 0.98 -2.19
CA GLU A 50 3.56 0.05 -1.15
C GLU A 50 4.55 0.75 -0.22
N LEU A 51 4.15 1.02 1.02
CA LEU A 51 5.00 1.56 2.08
C LEU A 51 5.80 0.43 2.72
N VAL A 52 7.11 0.42 2.49
CA VAL A 52 7.99 -0.66 2.92
C VAL A 52 8.96 -0.17 3.97
N GLY A 53 9.11 -0.90 5.07
CA GLY A 53 10.09 -0.56 6.10
C GLY A 53 10.09 -1.55 7.26
N PRO A 54 11.12 -1.59 8.11
CA PRO A 54 11.14 -2.47 9.26
C PRO A 54 9.98 -2.22 10.23
N SER A 55 9.70 -3.19 11.08
CA SER A 55 8.93 -2.92 12.30
C SER A 55 9.90 -2.31 13.31
N PRO A 56 9.66 -1.14 13.94
CA PRO A 56 8.52 -0.21 13.88
C PRO A 56 8.82 1.13 13.15
N SER A 57 8.76 1.17 11.81
CA SER A 57 9.06 2.38 11.02
C SER A 57 7.90 3.38 10.84
N ALA A 58 6.94 3.42 11.77
CA ALA A 58 5.80 4.36 11.71
C ALA A 58 4.92 4.28 10.43
N LYS A 59 4.89 3.13 9.74
CA LYS A 59 4.10 2.93 8.51
C LYS A 59 2.60 3.18 8.73
N THR A 60 2.03 2.58 9.78
CA THR A 60 0.65 2.80 10.21
C THR A 60 0.38 4.27 10.58
N GLN A 61 1.36 4.99 11.14
CA GLN A 61 1.21 6.42 11.44
C GLN A 61 1.07 7.26 10.16
N ILE A 62 1.81 6.90 9.11
CA ILE A 62 1.67 7.55 7.80
C ILE A 62 0.28 7.29 7.23
N LEU A 63 -0.22 6.06 7.32
CA LEU A 63 -1.60 5.73 6.92
C LEU A 63 -2.64 6.53 7.72
N ILE A 64 -2.50 6.62 9.04
CA ILE A 64 -3.40 7.39 9.90
C ILE A 64 -3.43 8.87 9.49
N ASN A 65 -2.28 9.50 9.29
CA ASN A 65 -2.22 10.91 8.90
C ASN A 65 -2.81 11.14 7.49
N ALA A 66 -2.57 10.21 6.57
CA ALA A 66 -3.18 10.24 5.24
C ALA A 66 -4.71 10.07 5.33
N ALA A 67 -5.21 9.17 6.18
CA ALA A 67 -6.63 8.93 6.37
C ALA A 67 -7.33 10.16 6.96
N ILE A 68 -6.74 10.78 7.97
CA ILE A 68 -7.27 12.01 8.58
C ILE A 68 -7.40 13.12 7.53
N THR A 69 -6.37 13.32 6.70
CA THR A 69 -6.43 14.35 5.66
C THR A 69 -7.48 14.04 4.61
N SER A 70 -7.68 12.77 4.26
CA SER A 70 -8.71 12.36 3.32
C SER A 70 -10.13 12.59 3.85
N VAL A 71 -10.42 12.26 5.12
CA VAL A 71 -11.78 12.38 5.68
C VAL A 71 -12.17 13.81 6.04
N LEU A 72 -11.18 14.66 6.37
CA LEU A 72 -11.41 16.06 6.71
C LEU A 72 -11.98 16.85 5.53
N PRO A 73 -12.90 17.81 5.77
CA PRO A 73 -13.37 18.72 4.73
C PRO A 73 -12.29 19.69 4.25
N LYS A 74 -12.48 20.24 3.04
CA LYS A 74 -11.56 21.20 2.42
C LYS A 74 -11.21 22.44 3.28
N PRO A 75 -12.14 23.06 4.02
CA PRO A 75 -11.82 24.20 4.90
C PRO A 75 -10.79 23.86 6.01
N TYR A 76 -10.71 22.59 6.41
CA TYR A 76 -9.79 22.08 7.44
C TYR A 76 -8.53 21.45 6.81
N GLY A 77 -8.24 21.78 5.56
CA GLY A 77 -7.07 21.26 4.83
C GLY A 77 -7.20 19.80 4.42
N GLY A 78 -8.42 19.26 4.38
CA GLY A 78 -8.70 17.89 3.94
C GLY A 78 -9.25 17.78 2.52
N LEU A 79 -9.70 16.57 2.16
CA LEU A 79 -10.10 16.22 0.79
C LEU A 79 -11.58 15.89 0.63
N ASP A 80 -12.32 15.77 1.73
CA ASP A 80 -13.75 15.45 1.71
C ASP A 80 -14.03 14.09 1.04
N HIS A 81 -13.32 13.04 1.48
CA HIS A 81 -13.35 11.71 0.88
C HIS A 81 -13.62 10.61 1.90
N LEU A 82 -14.28 9.54 1.45
CA LEU A 82 -14.36 8.30 2.22
C LEU A 82 -13.03 7.56 2.14
N VAL A 83 -12.62 7.01 3.29
CA VAL A 83 -11.43 6.17 3.44
C VAL A 83 -11.86 4.79 3.90
N LEU A 84 -11.36 3.76 3.23
CA LEU A 84 -11.52 2.39 3.67
C LEU A 84 -10.19 1.85 4.21
N PHE A 85 -10.18 1.39 5.44
CA PHE A 85 -9.03 0.79 6.10
C PHE A 85 -9.25 -0.70 6.34
N LEU A 86 -8.42 -1.53 5.72
CA LEU A 86 -8.37 -2.97 5.91
C LEU A 86 -7.20 -3.31 6.85
N ASP A 87 -7.54 -3.68 8.09
CA ASP A 87 -6.61 -4.11 9.12
C ASP A 87 -6.45 -5.63 9.06
N LEU A 88 -5.33 -6.07 8.49
CA LEU A 88 -4.99 -7.49 8.32
C LEU A 88 -4.08 -7.98 9.45
N ASP A 89 -3.35 -7.08 10.12
CA ASP A 89 -2.50 -7.42 11.27
C ASP A 89 -3.22 -7.28 12.62
N CYS A 90 -4.47 -6.78 12.62
CA CYS A 90 -5.28 -6.53 13.81
C CYS A 90 -4.60 -5.59 14.84
N ARG A 91 -3.79 -4.64 14.36
CA ARG A 91 -2.98 -3.74 15.20
C ARG A 91 -3.42 -2.29 15.13
N PHE A 92 -4.47 -1.98 14.35
CA PHE A 92 -4.93 -0.61 14.22
C PHE A 92 -5.56 -0.10 15.52
N ASP A 93 -5.06 1.03 16.00
CA ASP A 93 -5.59 1.72 17.18
C ASP A 93 -6.53 2.86 16.75
N ILE A 94 -7.83 2.59 16.81
CA ILE A 94 -8.87 3.56 16.51
C ILE A 94 -8.89 4.74 17.51
N THR A 95 -8.45 4.51 18.75
CA THR A 95 -8.40 5.58 19.76
C THR A 95 -7.32 6.60 19.41
N ARG A 96 -6.17 6.12 18.94
CA ARG A 96 -5.10 6.98 18.40
C ARG A 96 -5.56 7.75 17.17
N PHE A 97 -6.27 7.11 16.24
CA PHE A 97 -6.86 7.80 15.08
C PHE A 97 -7.81 8.92 15.54
N SER A 98 -8.72 8.62 16.46
CA SER A 98 -9.68 9.57 17.02
C SER A 98 -8.99 10.77 17.68
N GLN A 99 -7.98 10.53 18.52
CA GLN A 99 -7.21 11.60 19.18
C GLN A 99 -6.51 12.52 18.19
N LEU A 100 -5.87 11.95 17.16
CA LEU A 100 -5.19 12.73 16.13
C LEU A 100 -6.16 13.50 15.24
N LEU A 101 -7.33 12.94 14.97
CA LEU A 101 -8.41 13.63 14.25
C LEU A 101 -8.91 14.84 15.05
N ILE A 102 -9.20 14.66 16.35
CA ILE A 102 -9.58 15.76 17.27
C ILE A 102 -8.51 16.85 17.26
N HIS A 103 -7.24 16.45 17.39
CA HIS A 103 -6.13 17.40 17.37
C HIS A 103 -6.12 18.23 16.08
N ARG A 104 -6.29 17.60 14.91
CA ARG A 104 -6.32 18.29 13.61
C ARG A 104 -7.51 19.23 13.45
N ILE A 105 -8.68 18.86 13.99
CA ILE A 105 -9.87 19.72 14.02
C ILE A 105 -9.60 20.97 14.88
N THR A 106 -9.05 20.79 16.09
CA THR A 106 -8.76 21.90 17.01
C THR A 106 -7.66 22.85 16.51
N GLN A 107 -6.68 22.35 15.76
CA GLN A 107 -5.59 23.18 15.22
C GLN A 107 -6.04 24.21 14.17
N HIS A 108 -7.18 24.00 13.51
CA HIS A 108 -7.64 24.83 12.39
C HIS A 108 -8.55 26.01 12.78
N GLY A 109 -8.60 26.39 14.08
CA GLY A 109 -9.08 27.71 14.49
C GLY A 109 -10.52 27.79 15.03
N THR A 110 -11.07 26.70 15.57
CA THR A 110 -12.25 26.80 16.45
C THR A 110 -11.78 26.55 17.87
N ASP A 111 -11.89 27.57 18.74
CA ASP A 111 -11.54 27.47 20.17
C ASP A 111 -12.39 26.40 20.91
N SER A 112 -13.44 25.89 20.25
CA SER A 112 -14.31 24.82 20.72
C SER A 112 -14.24 23.60 19.80
N TYR A 113 -14.14 22.41 20.40
CA TYR A 113 -14.28 21.12 19.73
C TYR A 113 -15.60 21.03 18.94
N ASP A 114 -15.51 21.01 17.60
CA ASP A 114 -16.67 20.77 16.73
C ASP A 114 -17.01 19.28 16.72
N GLN A 115 -17.97 18.91 17.58
CA GLN A 115 -18.47 17.56 17.70
C GLN A 115 -19.16 17.06 16.42
N ALA A 116 -19.86 17.95 15.69
CA ALA A 116 -20.56 17.56 14.46
C ALA A 116 -19.55 17.20 13.36
N LEU A 117 -18.50 18.02 13.21
CA LEU A 117 -17.40 17.75 12.29
C LEU A 117 -16.65 16.46 12.63
N TYR A 118 -16.40 16.21 13.91
CA TYR A 118 -15.78 14.96 14.37
C TYR A 118 -16.61 13.74 13.95
N HIS A 119 -17.92 13.75 14.21
CA HIS A 119 -18.80 12.63 13.85
C HIS A 119 -18.88 12.45 12.33
N LEU A 120 -18.91 13.53 11.56
CA LEU A 120 -18.84 13.47 10.10
C LEU A 120 -17.54 12.79 9.62
N CYS A 121 -16.39 13.19 10.17
CA CYS A 121 -15.10 12.62 9.78
C CYS A 121 -14.97 11.15 10.20
N MET A 122 -15.48 10.78 11.38
CA MET A 122 -15.52 9.40 11.84
C MET A 122 -16.45 8.54 10.98
N ALA A 123 -17.61 9.05 10.57
CA ALA A 123 -18.52 8.35 9.67
C ALA A 123 -17.91 8.07 8.28
N ARG A 124 -16.96 8.92 7.85
CA ARG A 124 -16.25 8.76 6.58
C ARG A 124 -15.08 7.76 6.64
N PHE A 125 -14.68 7.34 7.84
CA PHE A 125 -13.61 6.37 8.05
C PHE A 125 -14.21 4.95 8.19
N LEU A 126 -14.22 4.22 7.09
CA LEU A 126 -14.71 2.84 7.05
C LEU A 126 -13.60 1.89 7.48
N TYR A 127 -13.83 1.14 8.56
CA TYR A 127 -12.86 0.18 9.10
C TYR A 127 -13.35 -1.26 8.91
N VAL A 128 -12.45 -2.14 8.47
CA VAL A 128 -12.69 -3.59 8.39
C VAL A 128 -11.47 -4.33 8.88
N ARG A 129 -11.70 -5.31 9.76
CA ARG A 129 -10.67 -6.23 10.24
C ARG A 129 -10.85 -7.58 9.54
N CYS A 130 -9.75 -8.15 9.08
CA CYS A 130 -9.73 -9.51 8.54
C CYS A 130 -8.77 -10.35 9.38
N TYR A 131 -9.15 -11.58 9.71
CA TYR A 131 -8.35 -12.49 10.54
C TYR A 131 -7.55 -13.50 9.72
N ASP A 132 -7.93 -13.73 8.47
CA ASP A 132 -7.21 -14.60 7.54
C ASP A 132 -7.35 -14.15 6.07
N SER A 133 -6.63 -14.85 5.18
CA SER A 133 -6.64 -14.59 3.74
C SER A 133 -8.02 -14.80 3.08
N PHE A 134 -8.89 -15.65 3.65
CA PHE A 134 -10.22 -15.91 3.09
C PHE A 134 -11.19 -14.78 3.43
N GLU A 135 -11.20 -14.29 4.66
CA GLU A 135 -11.96 -13.11 5.07
C GLU A 135 -11.53 -11.88 4.27
N PHE A 136 -10.23 -11.71 4.07
CA PHE A 136 -9.71 -10.63 3.24
C PHE A 136 -10.18 -10.75 1.79
N LEU A 137 -10.11 -11.94 1.18
CA LEU A 137 -10.60 -12.17 -0.18
C LEU A 137 -12.12 -11.96 -0.29
N HIS A 138 -12.89 -12.40 0.71
CA HIS A 138 -14.33 -12.20 0.76
C HIS A 138 -14.69 -10.72 0.88
N THR A 139 -13.96 -9.99 1.72
CA THR A 139 -14.10 -8.53 1.87
C THR A 139 -13.88 -7.84 0.53
N LEU A 140 -12.80 -8.17 -0.20
CA LEU A 140 -12.53 -7.58 -1.52
C LEU A 140 -13.64 -7.87 -2.54
N ARG A 141 -14.21 -9.09 -2.54
CA ARG A 141 -15.30 -9.48 -3.47
C ARG A 141 -16.61 -8.74 -3.21
N THR A 142 -16.94 -8.50 -1.95
CA THR A 142 -18.18 -7.81 -1.55
C THR A 142 -18.03 -6.29 -1.55
N LEU A 143 -16.80 -5.81 -1.71
CA LEU A 143 -16.49 -4.40 -1.51
C LEU A 143 -17.19 -3.48 -2.49
N HIS A 144 -17.31 -3.86 -3.75
CA HIS A 144 -18.00 -3.05 -4.76
C HIS A 144 -19.41 -2.62 -4.29
N CYS A 145 -20.22 -3.57 -3.80
CA CYS A 145 -21.57 -3.29 -3.31
C CYS A 145 -21.56 -2.41 -2.06
N ARG A 146 -20.58 -2.61 -1.17
CA ARG A 146 -20.44 -1.79 0.05
C ARG A 146 -20.08 -0.34 -0.29
N LEU A 147 -19.14 -0.12 -1.21
CA LEU A 147 -18.72 1.22 -1.60
C LEU A 147 -19.86 2.01 -2.27
N GLU A 148 -20.69 1.35 -3.08
CA GLU A 148 -21.86 2.00 -3.70
C GLU A 148 -22.89 2.44 -2.66
N LYS A 149 -23.20 1.58 -1.68
CA LYS A 149 -24.11 1.95 -0.57
C LYS A 149 -23.60 3.14 0.24
N GLU A 150 -22.32 3.15 0.59
CA GLU A 150 -21.73 4.25 1.36
C GLU A 150 -21.69 5.55 0.56
N LYS A 151 -21.46 5.45 -0.75
CA LYS A 151 -21.52 6.59 -1.68
C LYS A 151 -22.93 7.17 -1.78
N GLU A 152 -23.97 6.35 -1.79
CA GLU A 152 -25.37 6.81 -1.75
C GLU A 152 -25.70 7.53 -0.44
N VAL A 153 -25.24 7.01 0.70
CA VAL A 153 -25.53 7.59 2.03
C VAL A 153 -24.78 8.90 2.26
N GLN A 154 -23.48 8.94 1.92
CA GLN A 154 -22.60 10.06 2.24
C GLN A 154 -22.51 11.08 1.09
N GLY A 155 -22.99 10.75 -0.11
CA GLY A 155 -22.85 11.57 -1.32
C GLY A 155 -21.41 11.73 -1.81
N VAL A 156 -20.46 11.04 -1.19
CA VAL A 156 -19.02 11.17 -1.41
C VAL A 156 -18.45 9.81 -1.83
N GLY A 157 -17.59 9.79 -2.85
CA GLY A 157 -16.91 8.59 -3.30
C GLY A 157 -15.73 8.18 -2.41
N VAL A 158 -15.41 6.89 -2.41
CA VAL A 158 -14.21 6.35 -1.75
C VAL A 158 -13.01 6.57 -2.66
N HIS A 159 -12.06 7.38 -2.19
CA HIS A 159 -10.87 7.75 -2.97
C HIS A 159 -9.61 7.03 -2.50
N VAL A 160 -9.61 6.48 -1.28
CA VAL A 160 -8.44 5.83 -0.69
C VAL A 160 -8.81 4.51 -0.02
N LEU A 161 -8.13 3.45 -0.42
CA LEU A 161 -8.14 2.14 0.22
C LEU A 161 -6.77 1.89 0.88
N MET A 162 -6.77 1.64 2.18
CA MET A 162 -5.57 1.35 2.97
C MET A 162 -5.56 -0.11 3.38
N ILE A 163 -4.40 -0.76 3.30
CA ILE A 163 -4.19 -2.17 3.67
C ILE A 163 -3.00 -2.25 4.62
N ASP A 164 -3.23 -2.66 5.87
CA ASP A 164 -2.19 -2.74 6.91
C ASP A 164 -2.18 -4.12 7.61
N SER A 165 -1.24 -5.02 7.35
CA SER A 165 -0.26 -5.03 6.25
C SER A 165 -0.59 -6.12 5.23
N ILE A 166 -0.25 -5.88 3.94
CA ILE A 166 -0.54 -6.86 2.87
C ILE A 166 0.16 -8.21 3.09
N GLY A 167 1.21 -8.23 3.91
CA GLY A 167 1.99 -9.41 4.22
C GLY A 167 1.54 -10.19 5.45
N ALA A 168 0.45 -9.80 6.12
CA ALA A 168 -0.01 -10.37 7.39
C ALA A 168 -0.15 -11.91 7.34
N PHE A 169 -0.89 -12.41 6.35
CA PHE A 169 -1.23 -13.84 6.27
C PHE A 169 -0.21 -14.69 5.52
N HIS A 170 0.74 -14.07 4.82
CA HIS A 170 1.65 -14.77 3.91
C HIS A 170 2.37 -15.94 4.59
N TRP A 171 2.93 -15.74 5.78
CA TRP A 171 3.69 -16.79 6.48
C TRP A 171 2.80 -17.91 7.01
N MET A 172 1.61 -17.58 7.48
CA MET A 172 0.64 -18.57 7.95
C MET A 172 0.14 -19.43 6.79
N ASP A 173 -0.22 -18.80 5.67
CA ASP A 173 -0.64 -19.51 4.47
C ASP A 173 0.48 -20.41 3.94
N ARG A 174 1.75 -19.95 3.98
CA ARG A 174 2.92 -20.77 3.65
C ARG A 174 3.06 -21.98 4.56
N ALA A 175 2.94 -21.77 5.88
CA ALA A 175 3.09 -22.84 6.87
C ALA A 175 2.01 -23.92 6.70
N SER A 176 0.75 -23.52 6.51
CA SER A 176 -0.40 -24.41 6.33
C SER A 176 -0.23 -25.37 5.16
N MET A 177 0.51 -24.97 4.13
CA MET A 177 0.78 -25.83 2.97
C MET A 177 1.81 -26.93 3.25
N PHE A 178 2.76 -26.68 4.15
CA PHE A 178 3.73 -27.70 4.56
C PHE A 178 3.02 -28.81 5.33
N LEU A 179 2.04 -28.45 6.17
CA LEU A 179 1.25 -29.38 6.96
C LEU A 179 0.24 -30.19 6.12
N SER A 180 -0.24 -29.65 5.00
CA SER A 180 -1.04 -30.42 4.05
C SER A 180 -0.16 -31.48 3.34
N GLN A 181 -0.29 -32.73 3.76
CA GLN A 181 0.51 -33.87 3.31
C GLN A 181 0.05 -34.40 1.94
N ARG A 182 0.00 -33.54 0.92
CA ARG A 182 -0.37 -33.92 -0.46
C ARG A 182 0.51 -33.21 -1.49
N GLU A 183 1.12 -34.00 -2.37
CA GLU A 183 1.83 -33.69 -3.62
C GLU A 183 2.54 -32.31 -3.72
N THR A 184 3.86 -32.36 -3.83
CA THR A 184 4.81 -31.22 -3.86
C THR A 184 4.54 -30.15 -4.93
N SER A 185 3.90 -30.48 -6.05
CA SER A 185 3.61 -29.54 -7.15
C SER A 185 2.37 -28.67 -6.93
N LYS A 186 1.36 -29.15 -6.20
CA LYS A 186 0.11 -28.42 -5.91
C LYS A 186 0.26 -27.35 -4.84
N LYS A 187 1.35 -27.42 -4.06
CA LYS A 187 1.64 -26.51 -2.95
C LYS A 187 1.90 -25.10 -3.49
N LYS A 188 3.00 -24.84 -4.20
CA LYS A 188 3.34 -23.49 -4.71
C LYS A 188 2.17 -22.79 -5.44
N LEU A 189 1.35 -23.58 -6.16
CA LEU A 189 0.16 -23.10 -6.86
C LEU A 189 -0.87 -22.45 -5.92
N PHE A 190 -1.12 -22.95 -4.71
CA PHE A 190 -2.22 -22.45 -3.86
C PHE A 190 -1.97 -21.04 -3.27
N LEU A 191 -0.78 -20.76 -2.71
CA LEU A 191 -0.43 -19.39 -2.28
C LEU A 191 -0.40 -18.41 -3.44
N GLN A 192 0.20 -18.89 -4.53
CA GLN A 192 0.21 -18.15 -5.77
C GLN A 192 -1.23 -17.86 -6.19
N THR A 193 -2.16 -18.82 -6.07
CA THR A 193 -3.59 -18.65 -6.33
C THR A 193 -4.24 -17.64 -5.39
N VAL A 194 -3.97 -17.66 -4.08
CA VAL A 194 -4.57 -16.70 -3.12
C VAL A 194 -4.07 -15.28 -3.40
N SER A 195 -2.75 -15.11 -3.55
CA SER A 195 -2.16 -13.79 -3.84
C SER A 195 -2.57 -13.28 -5.23
N GLU A 196 -2.66 -14.16 -6.22
CA GLU A 196 -3.21 -13.85 -7.55
C GLU A 196 -4.67 -13.45 -7.45
N ALA A 197 -5.48 -14.18 -6.69
CA ALA A 197 -6.88 -13.84 -6.49
C ALA A 197 -7.03 -12.47 -5.82
N VAL A 198 -6.25 -12.17 -4.77
CA VAL A 198 -6.24 -10.84 -4.13
C VAL A 198 -5.90 -9.76 -5.15
N VAL A 199 -4.80 -9.90 -5.89
CA VAL A 199 -4.38 -8.92 -6.91
C VAL A 199 -5.42 -8.76 -8.02
N GLN A 200 -6.02 -9.86 -8.48
CA GLN A 200 -7.06 -9.82 -9.50
C GLN A 200 -8.32 -9.12 -8.99
N ASN A 201 -8.75 -9.37 -7.76
CA ASN A 201 -9.91 -8.69 -7.17
C ASN A 201 -9.63 -7.19 -6.96
N ILE A 202 -8.42 -6.84 -6.53
CA ILE A 202 -7.98 -5.44 -6.45
C ILE A 202 -8.02 -4.77 -7.83
N LYS A 203 -7.48 -5.41 -8.88
CA LYS A 203 -7.51 -4.87 -10.25
C LYS A 203 -8.93 -4.67 -10.77
N LYS A 204 -9.81 -5.66 -10.56
CA LYS A 204 -11.24 -5.56 -10.90
C LYS A 204 -11.92 -4.42 -10.15
N LEU A 205 -11.62 -4.27 -8.86
CA LEU A 205 -12.15 -3.19 -8.05
C LEU A 205 -11.70 -1.82 -8.58
N LEU A 206 -10.42 -1.65 -8.92
CA LEU A 206 -9.86 -0.41 -9.45
C LEU A 206 -10.43 -0.02 -10.83
N GLN A 207 -10.91 -0.99 -11.62
CA GLN A 207 -11.58 -0.73 -12.90
C GLN A 207 -12.95 -0.08 -12.71
N VAL A 208 -13.67 -0.46 -11.64
CA VAL A 208 -15.03 0.03 -11.36
C VAL A 208 -14.99 1.26 -10.45
N HIS A 209 -14.11 1.23 -9.46
CA HIS A 209 -13.92 2.26 -8.45
C HIS A 209 -12.48 2.75 -8.48
N PRO A 210 -12.17 3.76 -9.31
CA PRO A 210 -10.86 4.38 -9.29
C PRO A 210 -10.59 4.94 -7.88
N MET A 211 -9.62 4.37 -7.17
CA MET A 211 -9.17 4.81 -5.85
C MET A 211 -7.64 4.67 -5.74
N LEU A 212 -6.97 5.43 -4.86
CA LEU A 212 -5.59 5.13 -4.49
C LEU A 212 -5.56 3.96 -3.52
N ILE A 213 -4.68 2.98 -3.75
CA ILE A 213 -4.40 1.92 -2.77
C ILE A 213 -3.08 2.22 -2.07
N MET A 214 -3.10 2.23 -0.73
CA MET A 214 -1.92 2.34 0.12
C MET A 214 -1.77 1.05 0.94
N ALA A 215 -0.77 0.25 0.64
CA ALA A 215 -0.48 -0.98 1.37
C ALA A 215 0.81 -0.84 2.17
N THR A 216 0.84 -1.36 3.39
CA THR A 216 2.09 -1.47 4.15
C THR A 216 2.69 -2.86 4.00
N LYS A 217 4.02 -2.94 4.07
CA LYS A 217 4.76 -4.20 4.17
C LYS A 217 5.96 -4.05 5.08
N SER A 218 6.20 -5.04 5.92
CA SER A 218 7.39 -5.10 6.77
C SER A 218 8.55 -5.80 6.06
N VAL A 219 9.77 -5.30 6.19
CA VAL A 219 10.95 -5.95 5.57
C VAL A 219 11.50 -7.07 6.44
N ILE A 220 12.07 -8.08 5.80
CA ILE A 220 12.84 -9.13 6.48
C ILE A 220 14.31 -8.79 6.36
N PHE A 221 15.01 -8.85 7.48
CA PHE A 221 16.43 -8.64 7.54
C PHE A 221 17.17 -9.88 7.01
N GLY A 222 17.84 -9.74 5.86
CA GLY A 222 18.72 -10.79 5.34
C GLY A 222 20.10 -10.68 5.99
N ASN A 223 20.32 -11.38 7.10
CA ASN A 223 21.67 -11.47 7.65
C ASN A 223 22.49 -12.46 6.80
N ARG A 224 23.44 -11.97 5.98
CA ARG A 224 24.44 -12.83 5.30
C ARG A 224 25.55 -13.32 6.24
N TYR A 225 25.29 -13.39 7.55
CA TYR A 225 26.29 -13.71 8.58
C TYR A 225 25.87 -14.86 9.51
N SER A 226 24.97 -15.75 9.10
CA SER A 226 24.60 -16.92 9.91
C SER A 226 24.50 -18.22 9.11
N THR A 227 25.49 -18.47 8.26
CA THR A 227 25.87 -19.83 7.84
C THR A 227 27.28 -20.12 8.35
N ALA A 228 27.42 -20.15 9.67
CA ALA A 228 28.62 -20.65 10.35
C ALA A 228 28.26 -21.03 11.80
N SER A 229 27.63 -22.19 11.97
CA SER A 229 27.97 -23.21 13.00
C SER A 229 26.85 -24.24 13.14
N ASN A 230 27.27 -25.51 13.06
CA ASN A 230 26.60 -26.76 13.43
C ASN A 230 25.78 -27.49 12.35
N GLU A 231 26.55 -28.13 11.45
CA GLU A 231 26.42 -29.50 10.94
C GLU A 231 25.10 -30.28 11.14
N VAL A 232 24.45 -30.63 10.02
CA VAL A 232 24.14 -32.04 9.69
C VAL A 232 24.43 -32.26 8.18
N LYS A 233 25.23 -33.29 7.91
CA LYS A 233 25.86 -33.71 6.64
C LYS A 233 24.92 -33.86 5.42
N GLY A 234 25.46 -33.51 4.25
CA GLY A 234 25.01 -33.94 2.93
C GLY A 234 25.90 -33.39 1.82
N ASN A 235 26.90 -34.18 1.38
CA ASN A 235 27.95 -33.85 0.42
C ASN A 235 27.45 -33.31 -0.94
N MET A 236 28.08 -32.23 -1.44
CA MET A 236 28.53 -32.12 -2.83
C MET A 236 29.57 -30.98 -2.94
N GLU A 237 30.62 -31.23 -3.70
CA GLU A 237 31.95 -30.63 -3.65
C GLU A 237 32.05 -29.09 -3.78
N GLU A 238 33.01 -28.59 -3.02
CA GLU A 238 33.47 -27.21 -2.91
C GLU A 238 34.55 -26.91 -3.96
N ARG A 239 34.33 -25.88 -4.78
CA ARG A 239 35.41 -25.15 -5.48
C ARG A 239 35.32 -23.68 -5.13
N CYS A 240 36.14 -23.28 -4.15
CA CYS A 240 36.37 -21.89 -3.78
C CYS A 240 37.17 -21.14 -4.85
N SER A 241 36.73 -19.92 -5.19
CA SER A 241 37.57 -18.89 -5.80
C SER A 241 37.30 -17.52 -5.15
N LYS A 242 38.16 -17.23 -4.16
CA LYS A 242 38.85 -15.96 -3.84
C LYS A 242 38.12 -14.61 -3.91
N ASN A 243 38.11 -13.97 -2.72
CA ASN A 243 38.47 -12.58 -2.42
C ASN A 243 37.70 -11.42 -3.08
N MET A 244 36.86 -10.73 -2.29
CA MET A 244 36.78 -9.25 -2.35
C MET A 244 36.45 -8.64 -0.98
N THR A 245 37.43 -7.87 -0.51
CA THR A 245 37.36 -6.62 0.26
C THR A 245 36.06 -6.27 1.01
N ARG A 246 36.23 -6.16 2.34
CA ARG A 246 35.41 -5.36 3.27
C ARG A 246 34.98 -4.05 2.63
N ASN A 247 33.69 -3.90 2.34
CA ASN A 247 33.07 -2.59 2.10
C ASN A 247 31.63 -2.59 2.60
N HIS A 248 31.37 -1.68 3.54
CA HIS A 248 30.11 -1.04 3.92
C HIS A 248 28.85 -1.92 4.01
N GLN A 249 28.27 -1.99 5.21
CA GLN A 249 27.03 -2.71 5.55
C GLN A 249 25.87 -2.38 4.60
N ASN A 250 25.79 -3.07 3.47
CA ASN A 250 24.61 -3.13 2.62
C ASN A 250 23.58 -4.00 3.33
N PHE A 251 22.73 -3.38 4.15
CA PHE A 251 21.53 -4.02 4.68
C PHE A 251 20.64 -4.46 3.51
N GLN A 252 20.75 -5.73 3.12
CA GLN A 252 20.01 -6.27 1.99
C GLN A 252 18.65 -6.78 2.51
N TYR A 253 17.61 -5.97 2.37
CA TYR A 253 16.25 -6.38 2.65
C TYR A 253 15.83 -7.47 1.65
N ARG A 254 15.22 -8.56 2.14
CA ARG A 254 14.75 -9.65 1.29
C ARG A 254 13.28 -9.46 0.95
N GLU A 255 12.96 -9.46 -0.36
CA GLU A 255 11.58 -9.52 -0.83
C GLU A 255 10.99 -10.91 -0.55
N TYR A 256 9.80 -10.94 0.02
CA TYR A 256 9.10 -12.18 0.35
C TYR A 256 7.70 -12.25 -0.24
N MET A 257 7.15 -11.14 -0.71
CA MET A 257 5.89 -11.15 -1.44
C MET A 257 6.03 -11.83 -2.80
N PRO A 258 4.98 -12.50 -3.29
CA PRO A 258 4.95 -13.05 -4.64
C PRO A 258 5.15 -11.98 -5.72
N SER A 259 5.72 -12.36 -6.85
CA SER A 259 5.96 -11.48 -7.99
C SER A 259 4.69 -10.82 -8.52
N VAL A 260 3.54 -11.49 -8.42
CA VAL A 260 2.24 -10.98 -8.87
C VAL A 260 1.83 -9.70 -8.13
N TRP A 261 2.15 -9.61 -6.84
CA TRP A 261 1.94 -8.40 -6.06
C TRP A 261 2.93 -7.31 -6.48
N GLN A 262 4.22 -7.65 -6.60
CA GLN A 262 5.28 -6.72 -7.00
C GLN A 262 5.03 -6.06 -8.37
N MET A 263 4.54 -6.83 -9.35
CA MET A 263 4.19 -6.32 -10.67
C MET A 263 3.01 -5.34 -10.67
N SER A 264 2.23 -5.29 -9.59
CA SER A 264 1.06 -4.42 -9.48
C SER A 264 1.36 -3.10 -8.76
N ILE A 265 2.57 -2.95 -8.21
CA ILE A 265 3.00 -1.77 -7.45
C ILE A 265 3.56 -0.73 -8.42
N LEU A 266 3.10 0.51 -8.30
CA LEU A 266 3.61 1.62 -9.09
C LEU A 266 4.76 2.34 -8.37
N VAL A 267 4.64 2.51 -7.05
CA VAL A 267 5.62 3.24 -6.24
C VAL A 267 5.86 2.51 -4.93
N GLN A 268 7.13 2.41 -4.52
CA GLN A 268 7.55 1.71 -3.30
C GLN A 268 8.52 2.57 -2.46
N PRO A 269 8.05 3.50 -1.62
CA PRO A 269 8.92 4.25 -0.73
C PRO A 269 9.45 3.34 0.38
N ILE A 270 10.78 3.34 0.55
CA ILE A 270 11.44 2.63 1.65
C ILE A 270 11.60 3.59 2.83
N ILE A 271 10.88 3.31 3.91
CA ILE A 271 10.99 4.03 5.17
C ILE A 271 12.10 3.39 5.99
N LYS A 272 13.13 4.18 6.27
CA LYS A 272 14.22 3.79 7.18
C LYS A 272 13.97 4.48 8.53
N THR A 273 14.09 3.73 9.62
CA THR A 273 14.24 4.35 10.93
C THR A 273 15.57 5.11 10.95
N PRO A 274 15.63 6.33 11.50
CA PRO A 274 16.91 6.97 11.75
C PRO A 274 17.76 6.01 12.61
N GLN A 275 19.01 5.80 12.20
CA GLN A 275 19.98 5.09 13.04
C GLN A 275 20.06 5.85 14.37
N PRO A 276 20.08 5.17 15.53
CA PRO A 276 20.43 5.84 16.76
C PRO A 276 21.83 6.42 16.55
N THR A 277 21.95 7.74 16.48
CA THR A 277 23.25 8.39 16.54
C THR A 277 23.87 7.95 17.85
N CYS A 278 24.91 7.11 17.80
CA CYS A 278 25.76 6.88 18.96
C CYS A 278 26.30 8.26 19.36
N TRP A 279 25.76 8.83 20.43
CA TRP A 279 26.42 9.93 21.12
C TRP A 279 27.67 9.34 21.76
N ASN A 280 28.78 9.33 21.01
CA ASN A 280 30.10 9.22 21.59
C ASN A 280 30.41 10.55 22.29
N GLY A 281 29.76 10.77 23.44
CA GLY A 281 30.08 11.83 24.37
C GLY A 281 30.86 11.24 25.52
N TYR A 282 32.19 11.19 25.38
CA TYR A 282 33.06 11.21 26.54
C TYR A 282 32.77 12.51 27.30
N CYS A 283 32.18 12.41 28.49
CA CYS A 283 32.36 13.42 29.52
C CYS A 283 33.24 12.78 30.59
N GLN A 284 34.52 13.14 30.55
CA GLN A 284 35.41 13.02 31.70
C GLN A 284 34.83 13.86 32.86
N ASN A 285 35.05 13.35 34.07
CA ASN A 285 34.69 13.94 35.36
C ASN A 285 34.96 15.45 35.46
#